data_AF-A0A2G9U6F1-F1
#
_entry.id   AF-A0A2G9U6F1-F1
#
_cell.length_a   1.000
_cell.length_b   1.000
_cell.length_c   1.000
_cell.angle_alpha   90.00
_cell.angle_beta   90.00
_cell.angle_gamma   90.00
#
_symmetry.space_group_name_H-M   'P 1'
#
loop_
_entity.id
_entity.type
_entity.pdbx_description
1 polymer ?
#
loop_
_entity_poly.entity_id
_entity_poly.type
_entity_poly.pdbx_seq_one_letter_code
_entity_poly.pdbx_strand_id
1 'polypeptide(L)'
;MRLPNCQSQRTVAEETLKDSQLKEVLQCVQARKWPRKPKNCLLRFNSMRNNLTTLRGCLIFGDRIVIPKSLQATVLADLHDGHPGMSRMKMLARDYCYWTHIDKDIEDKVKSCIRCQENAKNPGKTSLCS
;
A
#
# COMPACT_ATOMS: atom_id res chain seq x y z
N MET A 1 -7.04 10.69 7.07
CA MET A 1 -6.52 10.11 5.81
C MET A 1 -7.62 9.28 5.17
N ARG A 2 -7.99 9.59 3.92
CA ARG A 2 -9.01 8.86 3.17
C ARG A 2 -8.26 7.89 2.26
N LEU A 3 -8.53 6.59 2.38
CA LEU A 3 -7.96 5.58 1.47
C LEU A 3 -8.59 5.73 0.08
N PRO A 4 -7.91 5.27 -0.99
CA PRO A 4 -8.53 5.14 -2.29
C PRO A 4 -9.86 4.35 -2.21
N ASN A 5 -10.92 5.04 -2.63
CA ASN A 5 -12.26 4.63 -3.07
C ASN A 5 -13.14 3.54 -2.42
N CYS A 6 -12.81 2.84 -1.33
CA CYS A 6 -13.83 2.06 -0.62
C CYS A 6 -13.46 1.64 0.81
N GLN A 7 -12.17 1.42 1.07
CA GLN A 7 -11.79 0.77 2.32
C GLN A 7 -11.88 1.73 3.50
N SER A 8 -12.78 1.41 4.44
CA SER A 8 -12.83 2.12 5.71
C SER A 8 -11.65 1.74 6.59
N GLN A 9 -11.20 2.64 7.46
CA GLN A 9 -10.19 2.31 8.49
C GLN A 9 -10.62 1.10 9.33
N ARG A 10 -11.93 0.96 9.58
CA ARG A 10 -12.50 -0.17 10.31
C ARG A 10 -12.24 -1.49 9.57
N THR A 11 -12.53 -1.54 8.28
CA THR A 11 -12.28 -2.72 7.44
C THR A 11 -10.80 -3.09 7.44
N VAL A 12 -9.90 -2.11 7.30
CA VAL A 12 -8.45 -2.35 7.35
C VAL A 12 -8.03 -2.89 8.71
N ALA A 13 -8.56 -2.35 9.81
CA ALA A 13 -8.26 -2.84 11.15
C ALA A 13 -8.74 -4.29 11.35
N GLU A 14 -9.97 -4.61 10.92
CA GLU A 14 -10.53 -5.97 10.99
C GLU A 14 -9.70 -6.97 10.18
N GLU A 15 -9.30 -6.62 8.96
CA GLU A 15 -8.45 -7.46 8.10
C GLU A 15 -7.01 -7.57 8.63
N THR A 16 -6.48 -6.52 9.26
CA THR A 16 -5.15 -6.55 9.93
C THR A 16 -5.11 -7.61 11.03
N LEU A 17 -6.22 -7.81 11.75
CA LEU A 17 -6.31 -8.83 12.81
C LEU A 17 -6.41 -10.26 12.26
N LYS A 18 -6.81 -10.43 11.00
CA LYS A 18 -6.84 -11.73 10.30
C LYS A 18 -5.49 -12.07 9.66
N ASP A 19 -4.69 -11.06 9.34
CA ASP A 19 -3.33 -11.20 8.82
C ASP A 19 -2.35 -11.52 9.96
N SER A 20 -1.83 -12.74 10.01
CA SER A 20 -0.98 -13.22 11.11
C SER A 20 0.30 -12.40 11.27
N GLN A 21 0.90 -11.97 10.17
CA GLN A 21 2.11 -11.14 10.18
C GLN A 21 1.80 -9.74 10.69
N LEU A 22 0.77 -9.08 10.14
CA LEU A 22 0.43 -7.72 10.54
C LEU A 22 -0.15 -7.65 11.94
N LYS A 23 -0.88 -8.66 12.39
CA LYS A 23 -1.32 -8.78 13.79
C LYS A 23 -0.14 -8.82 14.75
N GLU A 24 0.89 -9.61 14.47
CA GLU A 24 2.10 -9.70 15.29
C GLU A 24 2.85 -8.34 15.28
N VAL A 25 2.95 -7.68 14.13
CA VAL A 25 3.52 -6.32 14.02
C VAL A 25 2.71 -5.30 14.83
N LEU A 26 1.38 -5.33 14.74
CA LEU A 26 0.49 -4.45 15.49
C LEU A 26 0.71 -4.56 17.00
N GLN A 27 0.79 -5.80 17.51
CA GLN A 27 1.08 -6.07 18.90
C GLN A 27 2.47 -5.56 19.32
N CYS A 28 3.50 -5.76 18.50
CA CYS A 28 4.84 -5.25 18.77
C CYS A 28 4.89 -3.72 18.87
N VAL A 29 4.21 -3.02 17.94
CA VAL A 29 4.15 -1.55 17.94
C VAL A 29 3.39 -1.04 19.18
N GLN A 30 2.23 -1.62 19.50
CA GLN A 30 1.42 -1.23 20.67
C GLN A 30 2.14 -1.48 21.99
N ALA A 31 2.76 -2.66 22.14
CA ALA A 31 3.49 -3.02 23.34
C ALA A 31 4.87 -2.33 23.46
N ARG A 32 5.32 -1.65 22.39
CA ARG A 32 6.69 -1.12 22.22
C ARG A 32 7.77 -2.18 22.50
N LYS A 33 7.47 -3.43 22.14
CA LYS A 33 8.31 -4.60 22.41
C LYS A 33 8.49 -5.38 21.12
N TRP A 34 9.74 -5.42 20.66
CA TRP A 34 10.15 -6.20 19.49
C TRP A 34 11.03 -7.36 19.93
N PRO A 35 10.91 -8.54 19.31
CA PRO A 35 11.75 -9.67 19.62
C PRO A 35 13.22 -9.37 19.29
N ARG A 36 14.15 -9.82 20.15
CA ARG A 36 15.60 -9.68 19.90
C ARG A 36 16.05 -10.38 18.61
N LYS A 37 15.41 -11.51 18.30
CA LYS A 37 15.60 -12.29 17.07
C LYS A 37 14.24 -12.41 16.36
N PRO A 38 13.84 -11.43 15.54
CA PRO A 38 12.59 -11.48 14.79
C PRO A 38 12.60 -12.64 13.78
N LYS A 39 11.43 -13.24 13.56
CA LYS A 39 11.20 -14.17 12.45
C LYS A 39 11.40 -13.45 11.10
N ASN A 40 11.67 -14.21 10.03
CA ASN A 40 11.88 -13.65 8.69
C ASN A 40 10.74 -12.74 8.23
N CYS A 41 9.49 -13.09 8.52
CA CYS A 41 8.33 -12.25 8.20
C CYS A 41 8.33 -10.90 8.95
N LEU A 42 8.89 -10.82 10.15
CA LEU A 42 8.92 -9.58 10.93
C LEU A 42 10.15 -8.71 10.65
N LEU A 43 11.22 -9.27 10.07
CA LEU A 43 12.50 -8.58 9.89
C LEU A 43 12.33 -7.19 9.28
N ARG A 44 11.58 -7.08 8.18
CA ARG A 44 11.36 -5.81 7.48
C ARG A 44 10.64 -4.79 8.36
N PHE A 45 9.57 -5.19 9.04
CA PHE A 45 8.82 -4.30 9.93
C PHE A 45 9.66 -3.89 11.16
N ASN A 46 10.46 -4.82 11.70
CA ASN A 46 11.36 -4.52 12.81
C ASN A 46 12.45 -3.50 12.42
N SER A 47 13.01 -3.59 11.21
CA SER A 47 13.98 -2.61 10.70
C SER A 47 13.37 -1.20 10.56
N MET A 48 12.08 -1.13 10.27
CA MET A 48 11.35 0.14 10.09
C MET A 48 10.53 0.57 11.32
N ARG A 49 10.70 -0.11 12.46
CA ARG A 49 9.86 0.05 13.66
C ARG A 49 9.72 1.49 14.16
N ASN A 50 10.73 2.33 13.99
CA ASN A 50 10.71 3.73 14.42
C ASN A 50 9.72 4.59 13.60
N ASN A 51 9.37 4.14 12.40
CA ASN A 51 8.41 4.79 11.52
C ASN A 51 7.03 4.11 11.59
N LEU A 52 6.85 3.09 12.44
CA LEU A 52 5.58 2.40 12.60
C LEU A 52 4.81 2.97 13.79
N THR A 53 3.57 3.35 13.54
CA THR A 53 2.61 3.77 14.57
C THR A 53 1.29 3.05 14.38
N THR A 54 0.34 3.29 15.28
CA THR A 54 -1.01 2.72 15.17
C THR A 54 -2.05 3.82 15.25
N LEU A 55 -3.12 3.68 14.48
CA LEU A 55 -4.25 4.59 14.50
C LEU A 55 -5.54 3.79 14.29
N ARG A 56 -6.43 3.81 15.30
CA ARG A 56 -7.76 3.16 15.23
C ARG A 56 -7.70 1.68 14.79
N GLY A 57 -6.72 0.94 15.29
CA GLY A 57 -6.52 -0.47 14.96
C GLY A 57 -5.78 -0.73 13.63
N CYS A 58 -5.47 0.31 12.86
CA CYS A 58 -4.61 0.20 11.68
C CYS A 58 -3.14 0.38 12.04
N LEU A 59 -2.26 -0.30 11.30
CA LEU A 59 -0.84 0.00 11.24
C LEU A 59 -0.59 1.18 10.29
N ILE A 60 0.25 2.11 10.72
CA ILE A 60 0.64 3.30 9.96
C ILE A 60 2.16 3.30 9.79
N PHE A 61 2.64 3.51 8.56
CA PHE A 61 4.06 3.64 8.23
C PHE A 61 4.37 5.04 7.71
N GLY A 62 5.01 5.85 8.55
CA GLY A 62 5.10 7.30 8.36
C GLY A 62 3.70 7.91 8.44
N ASP A 63 3.19 8.33 7.29
CA ASP A 63 1.84 8.84 7.07
C ASP A 63 0.90 7.82 6.40
N ARG A 64 1.42 6.76 5.79
CA ARG A 64 0.64 5.79 5.00
C ARG A 64 0.02 4.69 5.83
N ILE A 65 -1.14 4.19 5.42
CA ILE A 65 -1.78 3.02 6.04
C ILE A 65 -1.16 1.73 5.48
N VAL A 66 -0.78 0.80 6.37
CA VAL A 66 -0.31 -0.53 5.98
C VAL A 66 -1.51 -1.38 5.57
N ILE A 67 -1.49 -1.93 4.35
CA ILE A 67 -2.63 -2.67 3.77
C ILE A 67 -2.44 -4.19 3.96
N PRO A 68 -3.38 -4.89 4.63
CA PRO A 68 -3.39 -6.34 4.76
C PRO A 68 -3.44 -7.07 3.42
N LYS A 69 -2.89 -8.29 3.38
CA LYS A 69 -2.79 -9.05 2.12
C LYS A 69 -4.12 -9.22 1.40
N SER A 70 -5.21 -9.42 2.16
CA SER A 70 -6.58 -9.59 1.64
C SER A 70 -7.11 -8.36 0.91
N LEU A 71 -6.65 -7.15 1.25
CA LEU A 71 -7.13 -5.89 0.68
C LEU A 71 -6.22 -5.34 -0.44
N GLN A 72 -5.02 -5.89 -0.62
CA GLN A 72 -4.05 -5.40 -1.61
C GLN A 72 -4.62 -5.41 -3.04
N ALA A 73 -5.34 -6.46 -3.44
CA ALA A 73 -5.93 -6.55 -4.77
C ALA A 73 -6.99 -5.46 -5.02
N THR A 74 -7.84 -5.19 -4.02
CA THR A 74 -8.86 -4.14 -4.09
C THR A 74 -8.23 -2.76 -4.19
N VAL A 75 -7.27 -2.44 -3.30
CA VAL A 75 -6.56 -1.15 -3.34
C VAL A 75 -5.81 -0.97 -4.66
N LEU A 76 -5.22 -2.04 -5.20
CA LEU A 76 -4.54 -2.00 -6.49
C LEU A 76 -5.51 -1.74 -7.66
N ALA A 77 -6.72 -2.30 -7.60
CA ALA A 77 -7.78 -2.01 -8.56
C ALA A 77 -8.21 -0.53 -8.48
N ASP A 78 -8.39 0.00 -7.26
CA ASP A 78 -8.76 1.40 -7.03
C ASP A 78 -7.68 2.36 -7.55
N LEU A 79 -6.40 2.07 -7.30
CA LEU A 79 -5.29 2.86 -7.83
C LEU A 79 -5.23 2.83 -9.36
N HIS A 80 -5.64 1.72 -9.96
CA HIS A 80 -5.63 1.51 -11.41
C HIS A 80 -6.87 2.08 -12.11
N ASP A 81 -7.89 2.49 -11.36
CA ASP A 81 -9.12 3.03 -11.94
C ASP A 81 -8.84 4.26 -12.81
N GLY A 82 -9.48 4.32 -13.97
CA GLY A 82 -9.19 5.35 -14.99
C GLY A 82 -7.88 5.16 -15.76
N HIS A 83 -7.17 4.02 -15.61
CA HIS A 83 -5.94 3.68 -16.33
C HIS A 83 -4.84 4.77 -16.26
N PRO A 84 -4.49 5.27 -15.06
CA PRO A 84 -3.64 6.45 -14.91
C PRO A 84 -2.16 6.19 -15.22
N GLY A 85 -1.79 4.92 -15.44
CA GLY A 85 -0.43 4.50 -15.71
C GLY A 85 0.47 4.43 -14.48
N MET A 86 1.69 3.91 -14.69
CA MET A 86 2.61 3.52 -13.61
C MET A 86 2.99 4.69 -12.69
N SER A 87 3.39 5.83 -13.26
CA SER A 87 3.90 6.96 -12.48
C SER A 87 2.84 7.52 -11.54
N ARG A 88 1.60 7.70 -12.03
CA ARG A 88 0.49 8.23 -11.23
C ARG A 88 0.00 7.23 -10.18
N MET A 89 -0.03 5.93 -10.49
CA MET A 89 -0.32 4.89 -9.49
C MET A 89 0.71 4.88 -8.36
N LYS A 90 2.01 4.93 -8.68
CA LYS A 90 3.09 4.97 -7.67
C LYS A 90 3.02 6.23 -6.80
N MET A 91 2.68 7.37 -7.40
CA MET A 91 2.46 8.62 -6.65
C MET A 91 1.31 8.46 -5.64
N LEU A 92 0.13 8.04 -6.09
CA LEU A 92 -1.03 7.83 -5.20
C LEU A 92 -0.73 6.80 -4.10
N ALA A 93 -0.06 5.71 -4.44
CA ALA A 93 0.37 4.72 -3.47
C ALA A 93 1.23 5.33 -2.37
N ARG A 94 2.22 6.15 -2.71
CA ARG A 94 3.12 6.81 -1.75
C ARG A 94 2.41 7.79 -0.83
N ASP A 95 1.28 8.35 -1.24
CA ASP A 95 0.51 9.28 -0.42
C ASP A 95 -0.40 8.58 0.60
N TYR A 96 -0.87 7.36 0.30
CA TYR A 96 -1.97 6.76 1.06
C TYR A 96 -1.68 5.38 1.66
N CYS A 97 -0.91 4.53 0.98
CA CYS A 97 -0.86 3.11 1.33
C CYS A 97 0.55 2.50 1.26
N TYR A 98 0.75 1.45 2.05
CA TYR A 98 2.01 0.73 2.13
C TYR A 98 1.78 -0.78 2.22
N TRP A 99 2.53 -1.53 1.42
CA TRP A 99 2.90 -2.92 1.68
C TRP A 99 4.24 -3.21 0.99
N THR A 100 4.92 -4.27 1.38
CA THR A 100 6.32 -4.53 1.00
C THR A 100 6.61 -4.50 -0.50
N HIS A 101 5.66 -4.92 -1.33
CA HIS A 101 5.86 -5.12 -2.78
C HIS A 101 4.96 -4.24 -3.65
N ILE A 102 4.42 -3.14 -3.09
CA ILE A 102 3.47 -2.27 -3.78
C ILE A 102 3.94 -1.77 -5.15
N ASP A 103 5.20 -1.33 -5.27
CA ASP A 103 5.72 -0.84 -6.55
C ASP A 103 5.76 -1.94 -7.62
N LYS A 104 6.11 -3.18 -7.22
CA LYS A 104 6.13 -4.33 -8.12
C LYS A 104 4.71 -4.73 -8.52
N ASP A 105 3.78 -4.77 -7.58
CA ASP A 105 2.38 -5.10 -7.87
C ASP A 105 1.74 -4.06 -8.81
N ILE A 106 2.08 -2.78 -8.65
CA ILE A 106 1.69 -1.71 -9.59
C ILE A 106 2.28 -1.94 -10.97
N GLU A 107 3.58 -2.26 -11.06
CA GLU A 107 4.23 -2.54 -12.34
C GLU A 107 3.59 -3.70 -13.07
N ASP A 108 3.36 -4.81 -12.37
CA ASP A 108 2.75 -6.01 -12.94
C ASP A 108 1.30 -5.73 -13.39
N LYS A 109 0.55 -4.92 -12.64
CA LYS A 109 -0.81 -4.48 -13.02
C LYS A 109 -0.82 -3.63 -14.28
N VAL A 110 0.08 -2.66 -14.38
CA VAL A 110 0.16 -1.76 -15.55
C VAL A 110 0.65 -2.51 -16.79
N LYS A 111 1.66 -3.38 -16.65
CA LYS A 111 2.20 -4.22 -17.74
C LYS A 111 1.17 -5.18 -18.31
N SER A 112 0.27 -5.71 -17.48
CA SER A 112 -0.82 -6.59 -17.91
C SER A 112 -2.05 -5.86 -18.45
N CYS A 113 -2.13 -4.54 -18.34
CA CYS A 113 -3.29 -3.77 -18.80
C CYS A 113 -3.09 -3.21 -20.22
N ILE A 114 -3.87 -3.71 -21.19
CA ILE A 114 -3.83 -3.27 -22.60
C ILE A 114 -4.00 -1.75 -22.73
N ARG A 115 -5.00 -1.15 -22.08
CA ARG A 115 -5.25 0.31 -22.16
C ARG A 115 -4.08 1.14 -21.63
N CYS A 116 -3.46 0.70 -20.53
CA CYS A 116 -2.25 1.35 -20.04
C CYS A 116 -1.09 1.22 -21.02
N GLN A 117 -0.94 0.06 -21.68
CA GLN A 117 0.10 -0.16 -22.69
C GLN A 117 -0.12 0.68 -23.95
N GLU A 118 -1.36 0.85 -24.40
CA GLU A 118 -1.71 1.70 -25.54
C GLU A 118 -1.42 3.18 -25.25
N ASN A 119 -1.84 3.68 -24.08
CA ASN A 119 -1.56 5.05 -23.65
C ASN A 119 -0.07 5.33 -23.49
N ALA A 120 0.73 4.35 -23.05
CA ALA A 120 2.17 4.49 -22.94
C ALA A 120 2.86 4.58 -24.30
N LYS A 121 2.33 3.89 -25.32
CA LYS A 121 2.86 3.94 -26.70
C LYS A 121 2.47 5.21 -27.45
N ASN A 122 1.40 5.88 -27.02
CA ASN A 122 0.91 7.11 -27.62
C ASN A 122 0.76 8.19 -26.54
N PRO A 123 1.87 8.73 -26.00
CA PRO A 123 1.80 9.80 -25.02
C PRO A 123 1.05 10.96 -25.68
N GLY A 124 -0.15 11.27 -25.20
CA GLY A 124 -0.97 12.35 -25.75
C GLY A 124 -0.11 13.59 -25.91
N LYS A 125 0.01 14.09 -27.15
CA LYS A 125 0.71 15.33 -27.46
C LYS A 125 0.04 16.43 -26.65
N THR A 126 0.63 16.79 -25.52
CA THR A 126 0.16 17.92 -24.75
C THR A 126 0.67 19.14 -25.51
N SER A 127 -0.22 19.77 -26.30
CA SER A 127 0.04 21.12 -26.78
C SER A 127 0.13 22.01 -25.54
N LEU A 128 1.35 22.41 -25.17
CA LEU A 128 1.55 23.53 -24.25
C LEU A 128 0.96 24.75 -24.96
N CYS A 129 -0.18 25.24 -24.48
CA CYS A 129 -0.67 26.55 -24.86
C CYS A 129 0.21 27.57 -24.12
N SER A 130 1.00 28.32 -24.90
CA SER A 130 1.85 29.42 -24.44
C SER A 130 1.05 30.63 -23.99
#